data_AF-A0A0P7BEZ0-F1
#
_entry.id   AF-A0A0P7BEZ0-F1
#
_cell.length_a   1.000
_cell.length_b   1.000
_cell.length_c   1.000
_cell.angle_alpha   90.00
_cell.angle_beta   90.00
_cell.angle_gamma   90.00
#
_symmetry.space_group_name_H-M   'P 1'
#
loop_
_entity.id
_entity.type
_entity.pdbx_description
1 polymer ?
#
loop_
_entity_poly.entity_id
_entity_poly.type
_entity_poly.pdbx_seq_one_letter_code
_entity_poly.pdbx_strand_id
1 'polypeptide(L)'
;MRVGILALLVLFAFGCKGDDVDPDFGTGDVRIRIWNDTEYVMNDIFVDTGGGENDYGELSSFDKSVYMRYNSAYRYAFVSFKIKGKAYTIQPIDYVGEEPLAKGKYTYRLSVDNLNSTYAILEFIED
;
A
#
# COMPACT_ATOMS: atom_id res chain seq x y z
N MET A 1 6.99 -44.31 -42.70
CA MET A 1 7.76 -43.09 -43.03
C MET A 1 7.10 -41.90 -42.35
N ARG A 2 7.89 -41.19 -41.53
CA ARG A 2 7.84 -39.76 -41.16
C ARG A 2 6.61 -39.22 -40.42
N VAL A 3 6.85 -39.01 -39.12
CA VAL A 3 6.28 -38.07 -38.16
C VAL A 3 5.98 -36.70 -38.78
N GLY A 4 4.84 -36.12 -38.44
CA GLY A 4 4.52 -34.71 -38.67
C GLY A 4 3.78 -34.13 -37.46
N ILE A 5 4.53 -33.77 -36.42
CA ILE A 5 4.04 -33.03 -35.25
C ILE A 5 3.74 -31.61 -35.73
N LEU A 6 2.46 -31.21 -35.72
CA LEU A 6 2.07 -29.82 -35.91
C LEU A 6 2.03 -29.14 -34.54
N ALA A 7 3.16 -28.57 -34.13
CA ALA A 7 3.25 -27.78 -32.91
C ALA A 7 2.60 -26.41 -33.15
N LEU A 8 1.43 -26.18 -32.55
CA LEU A 8 0.78 -24.87 -32.50
C LEU A 8 1.44 -24.04 -31.39
N LEU A 9 2.42 -23.22 -31.75
CA LEU A 9 3.04 -22.22 -30.88
C LEU A 9 2.05 -21.07 -30.65
N VAL A 10 1.32 -21.12 -29.53
CA VAL A 10 0.52 -19.99 -29.02
C VAL A 10 1.47 -19.03 -28.32
N LEU A 11 1.87 -17.97 -29.02
CA LEU A 11 2.61 -16.84 -28.46
C LEU A 11 1.69 -15.99 -27.59
N PHE A 12 1.73 -16.21 -26.28
CA PHE A 12 1.20 -15.25 -25.31
C PHE A 12 2.10 -14.02 -25.29
N ALA A 13 1.73 -12.99 -26.03
CA ALA A 13 2.28 -11.65 -25.84
C ALA A 13 1.69 -11.06 -24.55
N PHE A 14 2.36 -11.30 -23.42
CA PHE A 14 2.19 -10.46 -22.24
C PHE A 14 2.71 -9.07 -22.59
N GLY A 15 1.80 -8.18 -22.99
CA GLY A 15 2.09 -6.76 -23.06
C GLY A 15 2.29 -6.23 -21.65
N CYS A 16 3.55 -6.09 -21.23
CA CYS A 16 3.87 -5.23 -20.09
C CYS A 16 3.54 -3.79 -20.49
N LYS A 17 2.48 -3.23 -19.92
CA LYS A 17 2.37 -1.77 -19.81
C LYS A 17 3.56 -1.32 -18.94
N GLY A 18 4.48 -0.59 -19.55
CA GLY A 18 5.46 0.17 -18.78
C GLY A 18 4.70 1.30 -18.10
N ASP A 19 4.79 1.36 -16.78
CA ASP A 19 4.22 2.45 -16.01
C ASP A 19 5.00 3.72 -16.35
N ASP A 20 4.36 4.67 -17.04
CA ASP A 20 4.90 5.99 -17.29
C ASP A 20 5.08 6.70 -15.95
N VAL A 21 6.34 6.89 -15.53
CA VAL A 21 6.67 7.61 -14.30
C VAL A 21 6.42 9.09 -14.55
N ASP A 22 5.39 9.63 -13.92
CA ASP A 22 5.14 11.08 -13.87
C ASP A 22 6.32 11.75 -13.14
N PRO A 23 7.10 12.63 -13.80
CA PRO A 23 8.25 13.28 -13.19
C PRO A 23 7.88 14.29 -12.09
N ASP A 24 6.61 14.70 -11.99
CA ASP A 24 6.14 15.60 -10.93
C ASP A 24 5.86 14.87 -9.61
N PHE A 25 5.79 13.53 -9.63
CA PHE A 25 5.72 12.69 -8.44
C PHE A 25 7.05 11.96 -8.25
N GLY A 26 7.43 11.71 -6.99
CA GLY A 26 8.71 11.11 -6.57
C GLY A 26 9.12 9.87 -7.37
N THR A 27 10.37 9.43 -7.23
CA THR A 27 11.01 8.49 -8.16
C THR A 27 10.39 7.06 -8.18
N GLY A 28 9.18 6.89 -8.70
CA GLY A 28 8.51 5.74 -9.32
C GLY A 28 8.53 4.32 -8.71
N ASP A 29 9.21 4.03 -7.60
CA ASP A 29 9.24 2.67 -7.02
C ASP A 29 9.25 2.70 -5.49
N VAL A 30 8.27 3.40 -4.91
CA VAL A 30 7.98 3.31 -3.48
C VAL A 30 6.98 2.18 -3.26
N ARG A 31 7.34 1.24 -2.38
CA ARG A 31 6.50 0.10 -2.02
C ARG A 31 6.14 0.16 -0.55
N ILE A 32 4.85 0.29 -0.25
CA ILE A 32 4.34 0.34 1.11
C ILE A 32 3.58 -0.95 1.40
N ARG A 33 3.76 -1.50 2.60
CA ARG A 33 2.82 -2.48 3.18
C ARG A 33 2.26 -1.95 4.48
N ILE A 34 1.17 -2.55 4.92
CA ILE A 34 0.51 -2.26 6.18
C ILE A 34 0.84 -3.36 7.18
N TRP A 35 1.17 -2.97 8.40
CA TRP A 35 1.21 -3.86 9.55
C TRP A 35 0.07 -3.48 10.49
N ASN A 36 -0.89 -4.39 10.64
CA ASN A 36 -1.91 -4.25 11.68
C ASN A 36 -1.28 -4.60 13.03
N ASP A 37 -0.95 -3.61 13.85
CA ASP A 37 -0.39 -3.80 15.19
C ASP A 37 -1.47 -3.74 16.27
N THR A 38 -2.66 -4.25 15.95
CA THR A 38 -3.76 -4.36 16.90
C THR A 38 -4.14 -5.80 17.12
N GLU A 39 -4.78 -6.06 18.25
CA GLU A 39 -5.36 -7.37 18.57
C GLU A 39 -6.61 -7.69 17.73
N TYR A 40 -7.04 -6.81 16.82
CA TYR A 40 -8.30 -6.89 16.10
C TYR A 40 -8.10 -7.05 14.60
N VAL A 41 -9.11 -7.58 13.91
CA VAL A 41 -9.16 -7.55 12.44
C VAL A 41 -9.47 -6.12 11.99
N MET A 42 -8.66 -5.61 11.08
CA MET A 42 -8.90 -4.37 10.34
C MET A 42 -9.57 -4.69 9.02
N ASN A 43 -10.62 -3.94 8.68
CA ASN A 43 -11.36 -4.07 7.42
C ASN A 43 -11.31 -2.75 6.65
N ASP A 44 -11.60 -2.81 5.35
CA ASP A 44 -11.72 -1.64 4.47
C ASP A 44 -10.50 -0.70 4.61
N ILE A 45 -9.29 -1.27 4.65
CA ILE A 45 -8.06 -0.48 4.81
C ILE A 45 -7.78 0.27 3.50
N PHE A 46 -7.90 1.59 3.54
CA PHE A 46 -7.59 2.50 2.44
C PHE A 46 -6.45 3.44 2.84
N VAL A 47 -5.51 3.68 1.93
CA VAL A 47 -4.32 4.51 2.15
C VAL A 47 -4.09 5.45 0.98
N ASP A 48 -3.98 6.73 1.28
CA ASP A 48 -3.58 7.79 0.36
C ASP A 48 -2.28 8.42 0.86
N THR A 49 -1.21 8.28 0.08
CA THR A 49 0.13 8.76 0.42
C THR A 49 0.38 10.19 -0.06
N GLY A 50 -0.62 10.88 -0.63
CA GLY A 50 -0.47 12.15 -1.35
C GLY A 50 0.19 11.99 -2.73
N GLY A 51 0.77 10.81 -3.02
CA GLY A 51 1.38 10.45 -4.31
C GLY A 51 0.74 9.23 -4.95
N GLY A 52 -0.42 8.80 -4.45
CA GLY A 52 -1.20 7.67 -4.95
C GLY A 52 -2.06 7.04 -3.85
N GLU A 53 -3.01 6.20 -4.28
CA GLU A 53 -3.99 5.56 -3.43
C GLU A 53 -3.98 4.05 -3.62
N ASN A 54 -4.18 3.28 -2.56
CA ASN A 54 -4.42 1.85 -2.65
C ASN A 54 -5.38 1.35 -1.55
N ASP A 55 -6.15 0.32 -1.90
CA ASP A 55 -6.96 -0.49 -0.98
C ASP A 55 -6.21 -1.76 -0.57
N TYR A 56 -6.00 -1.94 0.74
CA TYR A 56 -5.37 -3.14 1.32
C TYR A 56 -6.37 -4.19 1.79
N GLY A 57 -7.67 -3.85 1.79
CA GLY A 57 -8.74 -4.77 2.16
C GLY A 57 -8.76 -5.12 3.64
N GLU A 58 -8.80 -6.41 3.96
CA GLU A 58 -8.81 -6.93 5.32
C GLU A 58 -7.41 -7.35 5.75
N LEU A 59 -7.07 -7.09 7.02
CA LEU A 59 -5.83 -7.58 7.63
C LEU A 59 -6.08 -8.14 9.02
N SER A 60 -5.62 -9.36 9.24
CA SER A 60 -5.73 -10.05 10.53
C SER A 60 -4.91 -9.34 11.62
N SER A 61 -5.29 -9.61 12.86
CA SER A 61 -4.57 -9.17 14.06
C SER A 61 -3.08 -9.51 13.95
N PHE A 62 -2.21 -8.53 14.23
CA PHE A 62 -0.76 -8.63 14.17
C PHE A 62 -0.15 -9.02 12.80
N ASP A 63 -0.93 -9.02 11.73
CA ASP A 63 -0.50 -9.47 10.41
C ASP A 63 0.02 -8.32 9.52
N LYS A 64 0.74 -8.67 8.46
CA LYS A 64 1.29 -7.74 7.47
C LYS A 64 0.72 -8.01 6.09
N SER A 65 0.31 -6.95 5.40
CA SER A 65 -0.14 -7.05 4.02
C SER A 65 1.03 -7.30 3.06
N VAL A 66 0.69 -7.62 1.81
CA VAL A 66 1.62 -7.52 0.69
C VAL A 66 1.98 -6.05 0.42
N TYR A 67 3.14 -5.83 -0.19
CA TYR A 67 3.53 -4.50 -0.63
C TYR A 67 2.71 -4.06 -1.84
N MET A 68 2.22 -2.82 -1.80
CA MET A 68 1.60 -2.12 -2.93
C MET A 68 2.50 -0.98 -3.40
N ARG A 69 2.38 -0.65 -4.69
CA ARG A 69 3.22 0.37 -5.34
C ARG A 69 2.55 1.73 -5.28
N TYR A 70 3.37 2.75 -5.11
CA TYR A 70 3.01 4.16 -5.21
C TYR A 70 4.01 4.88 -6.10
N ASN A 71 3.55 5.91 -6.80
CA ASN A 71 4.43 6.79 -7.55
C ASN A 71 5.31 7.58 -6.57
N SER A 72 4.69 8.10 -5.50
CA SER A 72 5.36 8.80 -4.40
C SER A 72 4.66 8.50 -3.07
N ALA A 73 5.39 8.61 -1.97
CA ALA A 73 4.81 8.54 -0.63
C ALA A 73 5.68 9.30 0.38
N TYR A 74 5.14 9.54 1.56
CA TYR A 74 5.82 10.22 2.67
C TYR A 74 5.91 9.31 3.89
N ARG A 75 6.54 9.80 4.96
CA ARG A 75 6.64 9.07 6.23
C ARG A 75 5.32 8.97 6.98
N TYR A 76 4.30 9.69 6.54
CA TYR A 76 2.93 9.60 7.02
C TYR A 76 2.00 9.65 5.81
N ALA A 77 0.76 9.21 6.02
CA ALA A 77 -0.25 9.11 4.99
C ALA A 77 -1.64 9.31 5.58
N PHE A 78 -2.61 9.66 4.74
CA PHE A 78 -4.00 9.46 5.10
C PHE A 78 -4.28 7.96 5.09
N VAL A 79 -4.88 7.47 6.18
CA VAL A 79 -5.27 6.06 6.29
C VAL A 79 -6.64 6.00 6.92
N SER A 80 -7.52 5.16 6.38
CA SER A 80 -8.79 4.82 7.00
C SER A 80 -9.01 3.32 7.03
N PHE A 81 -9.62 2.82 8.09
CA PHE A 81 -9.99 1.41 8.23
C PHE A 81 -11.12 1.26 9.25
N LYS A 82 -11.66 0.04 9.37
CA LYS A 82 -12.69 -0.31 10.35
C LYS A 82 -12.24 -1.43 11.28
N ILE A 83 -12.48 -1.24 12.58
CA ILE A 83 -12.41 -2.31 13.59
C ILE A 83 -13.81 -2.47 14.18
N LYS A 84 -14.35 -3.70 14.13
CA LYS A 84 -15.71 -4.01 14.63
C LYS A 84 -16.80 -3.06 14.07
N GLY A 85 -16.68 -2.70 12.79
CA GLY A 85 -17.59 -1.79 12.10
C GLY A 85 -17.42 -0.30 12.42
N LYS A 86 -16.54 0.06 13.38
CA LYS A 86 -16.22 1.45 13.71
C LYS A 86 -15.04 1.96 12.88
N ALA A 87 -15.18 3.14 12.30
CA ALA A 87 -14.14 3.77 11.48
C ALA A 87 -13.04 4.41 12.35
N TYR A 88 -11.81 4.27 11.87
CA TYR A 88 -10.61 4.90 12.39
C TYR A 88 -9.89 5.61 11.26
N THR A 89 -9.27 6.75 11.58
CA THR A 89 -8.54 7.54 10.59
C THR A 89 -7.21 8.06 11.15
N ILE A 90 -6.20 8.13 10.28
CA ILE A 90 -5.03 8.99 10.41
C ILE A 90 -5.17 10.08 9.34
N GLN A 91 -5.12 11.36 9.74
CA GLN A 91 -5.25 12.48 8.82
C GLN A 91 -4.07 13.45 9.01
N PRO A 92 -3.12 13.49 8.06
CA PRO A 92 -2.10 14.54 8.02
C PRO A 92 -2.73 15.93 7.82
N ILE A 93 -2.06 16.98 8.33
CA ILE A 93 -2.49 18.37 8.12
C ILE A 93 -2.16 18.80 6.67
N ASP A 94 -0.89 18.64 6.28
CA ASP A 94 -0.39 18.80 4.92
C ASP A 94 0.93 18.03 4.75
N TYR A 95 1.47 18.00 3.53
CA TYR A 95 2.79 17.45 3.19
C TYR A 95 3.81 18.56 2.84
N VAL A 96 3.53 19.81 3.19
CA VAL A 96 4.32 20.96 2.72
C VAL A 96 5.67 20.99 3.41
N GLY A 97 6.74 20.94 2.62
CA GLY A 97 8.12 20.92 3.12
C GLY A 97 8.63 19.52 3.47
N GLU A 98 7.83 18.48 3.28
CA GLU A 98 8.30 17.10 3.37
C GLU A 98 9.09 16.69 2.12
N GLU A 99 10.08 15.83 2.33
CA GLU A 99 10.77 15.15 1.25
C GLU A 99 10.06 13.82 0.94
N PRO A 100 9.72 13.54 -0.33
CA PRO A 100 9.24 12.23 -0.73
C PRO A 100 10.21 11.11 -0.35
N LEU A 101 9.65 9.93 -0.04
CA LEU A 101 10.45 8.74 0.20
C LEU A 101 11.29 8.38 -1.03
N ALA A 102 12.51 7.90 -0.78
CA ALA A 102 13.33 7.29 -1.81
C ALA A 102 12.69 5.99 -2.33
N LYS A 103 13.21 5.47 -3.46
CA LYS A 103 12.86 4.13 -3.93
C LYS A 103 13.17 3.10 -2.85
N GLY A 104 12.21 2.25 -2.53
CA GLY A 104 12.38 1.34 -1.41
C GLY A 104 11.15 0.55 -1.04
N LYS A 105 11.29 -0.21 0.05
CA LYS A 105 10.20 -0.91 0.73
C LYS A 105 10.07 -0.32 2.13
N TYR A 106 8.84 -0.03 2.51
CA TYR A 106 8.53 0.57 3.79
C TYR A 106 7.26 -0.04 4.36
N THR A 107 7.11 0.09 5.68
CA THR A 107 5.93 -0.37 6.40
C THR A 107 5.27 0.81 7.14
N TYR A 108 3.96 0.96 6.96
CA TYR A 108 3.14 1.72 7.89
C TYR A 108 2.55 0.75 8.92
N ARG A 109 2.99 0.89 10.17
CA ARG A 109 2.45 0.15 11.30
C ARG A 109 1.28 0.94 11.88
N LEU A 110 0.11 0.32 11.88
CA LEU A 110 -1.14 0.93 12.33
C LEU A 110 -1.54 0.38 13.69
N SER A 111 -1.81 1.27 14.64
CA SER A 111 -2.30 0.91 15.97
C SER A 111 -3.44 1.83 16.41
N VAL A 112 -4.13 1.46 17.49
CA VAL A 112 -5.18 2.27 18.13
C VAL A 112 -4.97 2.23 19.63
N ASP A 113 -5.07 3.39 20.31
CA ASP A 113 -4.90 3.44 21.77
C ASP A 113 -6.03 2.72 22.50
N ASN A 114 -7.26 2.90 22.03
CA ASN A 114 -8.44 2.24 22.57
C ASN A 114 -9.61 2.24 21.56
N LEU A 115 -10.58 1.36 21.80
CA LEU A 115 -11.75 1.23 20.91
C LEU A 115 -12.76 2.39 21.02
N ASN A 116 -12.61 3.28 22.00
CA ASN A 116 -13.49 4.45 22.15
C ASN A 116 -13.04 5.65 21.29
N SER A 117 -11.80 5.67 20.82
CA SER A 117 -11.26 6.66 19.87
C SER A 117 -11.78 6.45 18.43
N THR A 118 -11.64 7.48 17.59
CA THR A 118 -11.75 7.42 16.12
C THR A 118 -10.41 7.71 15.43
N TYR A 119 -9.39 8.04 16.21
CA TYR A 119 -8.03 8.29 15.72
C TYR A 119 -7.20 7.02 15.84
N ALA A 120 -6.48 6.72 14.78
CA ALA A 120 -5.44 5.70 14.77
C ALA A 120 -4.05 6.35 14.80
N ILE A 121 -3.05 5.53 15.04
CA ILE A 121 -1.64 5.92 15.04
C ILE A 121 -0.96 5.22 13.87
N LEU A 122 -0.08 5.96 13.18
CA LEU A 122 0.79 5.45 12.14
C LEU A 122 2.24 5.62 12.59
N GLU A 123 2.96 4.51 12.64
CA GLU A 123 4.42 4.49 12.81
C GLU A 123 5.07 4.05 11.50
N PHE A 124 6.06 4.82 11.03
CA PHE A 124 6.82 4.54 9.81
C PHE A 124 8.05 3.70 10.10
N ILE A 125 8.25 2.66 9.29
CA ILE A 125 9.38 1.73 9.41
C ILE A 125 10.05 1.56 8.03
N GLU A 126 11.37 1.70 8.00
CA GLU A 126 12.21 1.33 6.86
C GLU A 126 12.53 -0.18 6.94
N ASP A 127 12.25 -0.93 5.86
CA ASP A 127 12.45 -2.39 5.83
C ASP A 127 13.85 -2.81 5.37
#